data_AF-A0A3R9K3E5-F1
#
_entry.id   AF-A0A3R9K3E5-F1
#
_cell.length_a   1.000
_cell.length_b   1.000
_cell.length_c   1.000
_cell.angle_alpha   90.00
_cell.angle_beta   90.00
_cell.angle_gamma   90.00
#
_symmetry.space_group_name_H-M   'P 1'
#
loop_
_entity.id
_entity.type
_entity.pdbx_description
1 polymer ?
#
loop_
_entity_poly.entity_id
_entity_poly.type
_entity_poly.pdbx_seq_one_letter_code
_entity_poly.pdbx_strand_id
1 'polypeptide(L)'
;MPNMQLDIEEEKVKVFIRETSSYYVYHKDDPEKNRYMKGRTLIRQFSSENQTIPFRRKTTVDMIKEKIEEVYTLLELDMDKHSYITIKDDLIHELAASELRINALQERVTTLNQVAEYLLASVENKQKMKLNLSKLNITDKIGIDVVEKELNELGIQIELESNRYENIVFKVNKFINRLSKKISKEEGICFQK
;
A
#
# COMPACT_ATOMS: atom_id res chain seq x y z
N MET A 1 36.46 -15.00 4.47
CA MET A 1 36.57 -14.45 3.11
C MET A 1 36.98 -15.59 2.18
N PRO A 2 36.22 -15.99 1.15
CA PRO A 2 36.82 -16.71 0.02
C PRO A 2 37.57 -15.72 -0.86
N ASN A 3 38.84 -15.99 -1.13
CA ASN A 3 39.58 -15.36 -2.20
C ASN A 3 39.70 -16.38 -3.31
N MET A 4 39.11 -16.13 -4.48
CA MET A 4 39.59 -16.74 -5.71
C MET A 4 39.97 -15.60 -6.64
N GLN A 5 41.24 -15.60 -7.03
CA GLN A 5 41.82 -14.62 -7.94
C GLN A 5 41.64 -15.14 -9.36
N LEU A 6 40.95 -14.37 -10.19
CA LEU A 6 40.97 -14.59 -11.64
C LEU A 6 42.12 -13.74 -12.18
N ASP A 7 43.05 -14.35 -12.92
CA ASP A 7 44.02 -13.61 -13.72
C ASP A 7 43.29 -13.07 -14.94
N ILE A 8 42.92 -11.80 -14.86
CA ILE A 8 42.57 -11.01 -16.05
C ILE A 8 43.89 -10.40 -16.50
N GLU A 9 44.16 -10.44 -17.82
CA GLU A 9 45.36 -9.89 -18.48
C GLU A 9 45.80 -8.61 -17.72
N GLU A 10 46.85 -8.79 -16.88
CA GLU A 10 47.56 -7.77 -16.08
C GLU A 10 47.20 -7.53 -14.58
N GLU A 11 46.17 -8.15 -13.96
CA GLU A 11 46.01 -8.04 -12.49
C GLU A 11 45.16 -9.14 -11.81
N LYS A 12 45.62 -9.65 -10.65
CA LYS A 12 44.91 -10.67 -9.85
C LYS A 12 43.73 -10.07 -9.06
N VAL A 13 42.51 -10.16 -9.60
CA VAL A 13 41.31 -9.61 -8.96
C VAL A 13 40.55 -10.67 -8.15
N LYS A 14 40.16 -10.33 -6.91
CA LYS A 14 39.26 -11.17 -6.09
C LYS A 14 37.82 -10.96 -6.51
N VAL A 15 37.17 -12.02 -7.00
CA VAL A 15 35.78 -11.96 -7.49
C VAL A 15 34.84 -12.72 -6.56
N PHE A 16 33.67 -12.13 -6.26
CA PHE A 16 32.60 -12.76 -5.48
C PHE A 16 31.45 -13.15 -6.41
N ILE A 17 31.19 -14.45 -6.49
CA ILE A 17 30.09 -15.01 -7.30
C ILE A 17 28.96 -15.42 -6.36
N ARG A 18 27.75 -14.91 -6.59
CA ARG A 18 26.53 -15.39 -5.91
C ARG A 18 26.02 -16.64 -6.63
N GLU A 19 25.76 -17.71 -5.88
CA GLU A 19 25.38 -19.01 -6.46
C GLU A 19 24.12 -18.95 -7.34
N THR A 20 23.13 -18.12 -6.98
CA THR A 20 21.82 -18.04 -7.62
C THR A 20 21.75 -17.09 -8.82
N SER A 21 22.72 -16.18 -8.95
CA SER A 21 22.78 -15.17 -10.00
C SER A 21 23.23 -15.77 -11.35
N SER A 22 22.83 -15.16 -12.46
CA SER A 22 23.31 -15.52 -13.81
C SER A 22 24.36 -14.53 -14.30
N TYR A 23 25.38 -14.99 -15.00
CA TYR A 23 26.52 -14.20 -15.49
C TYR A 23 26.75 -14.51 -16.97
N TYR A 24 27.05 -13.50 -17.78
CA TYR A 24 27.42 -13.70 -19.19
C TYR A 24 28.90 -14.05 -19.30
N VAL A 25 29.21 -15.14 -20.00
CA VAL A 25 30.59 -15.58 -20.23
C VAL A 25 30.94 -15.32 -21.68
N TYR A 26 31.98 -14.52 -21.89
CA TYR A 26 32.51 -14.17 -23.19
C TYR A 26 33.73 -15.03 -23.51
N HIS A 27 33.78 -15.55 -24.73
CA HIS A 27 34.85 -16.37 -25.28
C HIS A 27 35.54 -15.57 -26.40
N LYS A 28 36.82 -15.24 -26.18
CA LYS A 28 37.59 -14.31 -27.04
C LYS A 28 37.70 -14.80 -28.49
N ASP A 29 37.93 -16.10 -28.67
CA ASP A 29 38.27 -16.67 -29.98
C ASP A 29 37.09 -17.32 -30.71
N ASP A 30 35.94 -17.48 -30.05
CA ASP A 30 34.79 -18.22 -30.62
C ASP A 30 33.47 -17.61 -30.12
N PRO A 31 32.89 -16.65 -30.87
CA PRO A 31 31.72 -15.91 -30.43
C PRO A 31 30.45 -16.78 -30.31
N GLU A 32 30.38 -17.91 -31.01
CA GLU A 32 29.27 -18.86 -30.93
C GLU A 32 29.20 -19.56 -29.55
N LYS A 33 30.31 -19.55 -28.79
CA LYS A 33 30.37 -20.14 -27.44
C LYS A 33 29.92 -19.19 -26.33
N ASN A 34 29.60 -17.94 -26.65
CA ASN A 34 29.18 -16.94 -25.66
C ASN A 34 27.81 -17.28 -25.09
N ARG A 35 27.69 -17.37 -23.75
CA ARG A 35 26.41 -17.75 -23.10
C ARG A 35 26.30 -17.28 -21.66
N TYR A 36 25.06 -17.19 -21.19
CA TYR A 36 24.77 -16.99 -19.77
C TYR A 36 24.91 -18.29 -18.98
N MET A 37 25.58 -18.22 -17.83
CA MET A 37 25.74 -19.32 -16.89
C MET A 37 25.36 -18.92 -15.47
N LYS A 38 24.82 -19.87 -14.69
CA LYS A 38 24.53 -19.64 -13.26
C LYS A 38 25.82 -19.61 -12.44
N GLY A 39 25.84 -18.78 -11.40
CA GLY A 39 26.99 -18.60 -10.51
C GLY A 39 27.45 -19.91 -9.88
N ARG A 40 26.52 -20.78 -9.46
CA ARG A 40 26.84 -22.13 -8.98
C ARG A 40 27.59 -22.98 -10.01
N THR A 41 27.25 -22.84 -11.30
CA THR A 41 27.88 -23.57 -12.40
C THR A 41 29.30 -23.07 -12.65
N LEU A 42 29.49 -21.74 -12.63
CA LEU A 42 30.79 -21.10 -12.75
C LEU A 42 31.72 -21.45 -11.58
N ILE A 43 31.22 -21.35 -10.35
CA ILE A 43 31.95 -21.75 -9.14
C ILE A 43 32.40 -23.21 -9.27
N ARG A 44 31.54 -24.11 -9.74
CA ARG A 44 31.89 -25.52 -9.94
C ARG A 44 32.97 -25.72 -11.01
N GLN A 45 32.87 -25.06 -12.16
CA GLN A 45 33.88 -25.14 -13.23
C GLN A 45 35.25 -24.65 -12.77
N PHE A 46 35.30 -23.48 -12.15
CA PHE A 46 36.54 -22.94 -11.61
C PHE A 46 37.12 -23.81 -10.48
N SER A 47 36.26 -24.44 -9.66
CA SER A 47 36.70 -25.37 -8.61
C SER A 47 37.21 -26.70 -9.17
N SER A 48 36.63 -27.21 -10.27
CA SER A 48 37.09 -28.44 -10.91
C SER A 48 38.42 -28.29 -11.63
N GLU A 49 38.68 -27.13 -12.23
CA GLU A 49 39.97 -26.84 -12.88
C GLU A 49 41.09 -26.64 -11.86
N ASN A 50 40.78 -26.11 -10.67
CA ASN A 50 41.79 -25.73 -9.67
C ASN A 50 41.85 -26.64 -8.43
N GLN A 51 41.03 -27.70 -8.36
CA GLN A 51 40.92 -28.66 -7.23
C GLN A 51 40.69 -28.05 -5.83
N THR A 52 40.25 -26.79 -5.71
CA THR A 52 40.03 -26.11 -4.42
C THR A 52 38.55 -25.93 -4.09
N ILE A 53 38.14 -26.25 -2.86
CA ILE A 53 36.77 -26.05 -2.36
C ILE A 53 36.55 -24.55 -2.05
N PRO A 54 35.48 -23.90 -2.54
CA PRO A 54 35.18 -22.50 -2.24
C PRO A 54 34.84 -22.24 -0.75
N PHE A 55 35.43 -21.20 -0.15
CA PHE A 55 35.22 -20.82 1.25
C PHE A 55 33.90 -20.02 1.45
N ARG A 56 33.02 -20.39 2.38
CA ARG A 56 31.77 -19.62 2.66
C ARG A 56 32.05 -18.41 3.57
N ARG A 57 31.34 -17.27 3.43
CA ARG A 57 31.51 -16.08 4.30
C ARG A 57 31.19 -16.43 5.77
N LYS A 58 32.01 -15.94 6.71
CA LYS A 58 31.75 -16.01 8.17
C LYS A 58 30.93 -14.79 8.61
N THR A 59 29.95 -15.00 9.49
CA THR A 59 29.07 -13.96 10.05
C THR A 59 29.86 -12.90 10.82
N THR A 60 29.60 -11.61 10.57
CA THR A 60 30.26 -10.46 11.21
C THR A 60 29.38 -9.84 12.31
N VAL A 61 29.97 -9.01 13.19
CA VAL A 61 29.24 -8.30 14.26
C VAL A 61 28.10 -7.44 13.70
N ASP A 62 28.29 -6.82 12.54
CA ASP A 62 27.22 -6.03 11.91
C ASP A 62 26.07 -6.90 11.39
N MET A 63 26.34 -8.12 10.92
CA MET A 63 25.28 -9.09 10.60
C MET A 63 24.55 -9.56 11.86
N ILE A 64 25.23 -9.60 13.01
CA ILE A 64 24.60 -9.90 14.30
C ILE A 64 23.73 -8.72 14.74
N LYS A 65 24.16 -7.47 14.54
CA LYS A 65 23.33 -6.27 14.79
C LYS A 65 22.09 -6.25 13.90
N GLU A 66 22.23 -6.57 12.62
CA GLU A 66 21.09 -6.71 11.69
C GLU A 66 20.12 -7.81 12.14
N LYS A 67 20.63 -8.94 12.65
CA LYS A 67 19.81 -10.00 13.25
C LYS A 67 19.14 -9.59 14.56
N ILE A 68 19.79 -8.75 15.37
CA ILE A 68 19.22 -8.19 16.60
C ILE A 68 18.09 -7.21 16.27
N GLU A 69 18.27 -6.34 15.28
CA GLU A 69 17.21 -5.47 14.75
C GLU A 69 16.02 -6.28 14.21
N GLU A 70 16.26 -7.34 13.44
CA GLU A 70 15.19 -8.26 13.02
C GLU A 70 14.46 -8.87 14.24
N VAL A 71 15.16 -9.25 15.31
CA VAL A 71 14.54 -9.76 16.54
C VAL A 71 13.78 -8.67 17.30
N TYR A 72 14.27 -7.43 17.35
CA TYR A 72 13.54 -6.30 17.93
C TYR A 72 12.23 -6.02 17.17
N THR A 73 12.25 -6.05 15.85
CA THR A 73 11.02 -5.93 15.06
C THR A 73 10.03 -7.07 15.30
N LEU A 74 10.51 -8.27 15.62
CA LEU A 74 9.65 -9.41 16.00
C LEU A 74 9.09 -9.26 17.42
N LEU A 75 9.84 -8.69 18.35
CA LEU A 75 9.38 -8.39 19.71
C LEU A 75 8.35 -7.25 19.73
N GLU A 76 8.53 -6.21 18.91
CA GLU A 76 7.50 -5.17 18.67
C GLU A 76 6.20 -5.76 18.12
N LEU A 77 6.29 -6.86 17.36
CA LEU A 77 5.13 -7.56 16.81
C LEU A 77 4.47 -8.54 17.81
N ASP A 78 5.17 -9.01 18.85
CA ASP A 78 4.69 -10.06 19.77
C ASP A 78 4.13 -9.50 21.10
N MET A 79 4.46 -8.26 21.47
CA MET A 79 3.89 -7.59 22.65
C MET A 79 2.46 -7.04 22.44
N ASP A 80 1.94 -7.02 21.21
CA ASP A 80 0.79 -6.19 20.82
C ASP A 80 -0.37 -7.01 20.23
N LYS A 81 -0.73 -8.14 20.87
CA LYS A 81 -1.98 -8.85 20.56
C LYS A 81 -3.25 -8.03 20.89
N HIS A 82 -3.08 -6.85 21.49
CA HIS A 82 -4.06 -5.78 21.60
C HIS A 82 -4.00 -4.69 20.50
N SER A 83 -3.13 -4.77 19.48
CA SER A 83 -3.01 -3.70 18.47
C SER A 83 -3.53 -4.07 17.09
N TYR A 84 -3.44 -5.32 16.62
CA TYR A 84 -3.91 -5.64 15.26
C TYR A 84 -5.45 -5.63 15.10
N ILE A 85 -6.15 -6.35 15.99
CA ILE A 85 -7.61 -6.46 15.95
C ILE A 85 -8.23 -5.08 16.21
N THR A 86 -7.69 -4.36 17.19
CA THR A 86 -8.11 -3.00 17.55
C THR A 86 -7.88 -2.01 16.40
N ILE A 87 -6.70 -1.98 15.77
CA ILE A 87 -6.46 -1.12 14.61
C ILE A 87 -7.41 -1.46 13.45
N LYS A 88 -7.67 -2.74 13.21
CA LYS A 88 -8.62 -3.18 12.18
C LYS A 88 -10.05 -2.73 12.51
N ASP A 89 -10.50 -2.93 13.75
CA ASP A 89 -11.84 -2.54 14.21
C ASP A 89 -12.01 -1.02 14.22
N ASP A 90 -10.99 -0.26 14.62
CA ASP A 90 -10.97 1.21 14.59
C ASP A 90 -11.07 1.74 13.15
N LEU A 91 -10.30 1.18 12.21
CA LEU A 91 -10.36 1.59 10.80
C LEU A 91 -11.73 1.28 10.18
N ILE A 92 -12.32 0.13 10.51
CA ILE A 92 -13.68 -0.23 10.05
C ILE A 92 -14.71 0.73 10.64
N HIS A 93 -14.59 1.05 11.94
CA HIS A 93 -15.49 1.97 12.61
C HIS A 93 -15.41 3.39 12.03
N GLU A 94 -14.20 3.92 11.83
CA GLU A 94 -13.98 5.23 11.20
C GLU A 94 -14.52 5.29 9.78
N LEU A 95 -14.33 4.22 8.99
CA LEU A 95 -14.82 4.12 7.62
C LEU A 95 -16.36 4.18 7.59
N ALA A 96 -17.02 3.34 8.38
CA ALA A 96 -18.47 3.29 8.47
C ALA A 96 -19.06 4.62 9.00
N ALA A 97 -18.41 5.25 9.97
CA ALA A 97 -18.83 6.55 10.48
C ALA A 97 -18.75 7.65 9.41
N SER A 98 -17.71 7.62 8.56
CA SER A 98 -17.55 8.56 7.46
C SER A 98 -18.61 8.33 6.37
N GLU A 99 -18.92 7.08 6.03
CA GLU A 99 -20.00 6.74 5.08
C GLU A 99 -21.36 7.23 5.55
N LEU A 100 -21.69 7.01 6.83
CA LEU A 100 -22.95 7.48 7.42
C LEU A 100 -23.08 9.01 7.36
N ARG A 101 -22.00 9.74 7.59
CA ARG A 101 -22.01 11.21 7.51
C ARG A 101 -22.17 11.71 6.07
N ILE A 102 -21.46 11.10 5.12
CA ILE A 102 -21.61 11.44 3.70
C ILE A 102 -23.07 11.22 3.27
N ASN A 103 -23.67 10.08 3.63
CA ASN A 103 -25.06 9.79 3.30
C ASN A 103 -26.02 10.82 3.92
N ALA A 104 -25.85 11.17 5.19
CA ALA A 104 -26.67 12.17 5.86
C ALA A 104 -26.54 13.57 5.22
N LEU A 105 -25.34 13.96 4.77
CA LEU A 105 -25.14 15.21 4.05
C LEU A 105 -25.81 15.18 2.67
N GLN A 106 -25.74 14.06 1.95
CA GLN A 106 -26.41 13.89 0.67
C GLN A 106 -27.93 13.94 0.80
N GLU A 107 -28.53 13.36 1.85
CA GLU A 107 -29.96 13.48 2.16
C GLU A 107 -30.39 14.93 2.42
N ARG A 108 -29.52 15.74 3.04
CA ARG A 108 -29.79 17.18 3.21
C ARG A 108 -29.74 17.92 1.87
N VAL A 109 -28.79 17.58 1.00
CA VAL A 109 -28.70 18.15 -0.36
C VAL A 109 -29.95 17.81 -1.18
N THR A 110 -30.43 16.57 -1.15
CA THR A 110 -31.64 16.19 -1.89
C THR A 110 -32.87 16.95 -1.39
N THR A 111 -33.00 17.13 -0.07
CA THR A 111 -34.07 17.92 0.53
C THR A 111 -34.00 19.39 0.09
N LEU A 112 -32.82 20.02 0.12
CA LEU A 112 -32.65 21.41 -0.29
C LEU A 112 -32.86 21.61 -1.80
N ASN A 113 -32.48 20.65 -2.64
CA ASN A 113 -32.78 20.69 -4.06
C ASN A 113 -34.30 20.63 -4.32
N GLN A 114 -35.04 19.80 -3.60
CA GLN A 114 -36.51 19.78 -3.67
C GLN A 114 -37.13 21.12 -3.24
N VAL A 115 -36.57 21.76 -2.21
CA VAL A 115 -36.98 23.10 -1.79
C VAL A 115 -36.70 24.13 -2.89
N ALA A 116 -35.52 24.09 -3.50
CA ALA A 116 -35.17 24.98 -4.61
C ALA A 116 -36.14 24.81 -5.78
N GLU A 117 -36.48 23.58 -6.16
CA GLU A 117 -37.48 23.30 -7.18
C GLU A 117 -38.86 23.90 -6.84
N TYR A 118 -39.30 23.76 -5.59
CA TYR A 118 -40.58 24.35 -5.14
C TYR A 118 -40.55 25.88 -5.14
N LEU A 119 -39.43 26.49 -4.75
CA LEU A 119 -39.24 27.94 -4.79
C LEU A 119 -39.21 28.47 -6.22
N LEU A 120 -38.63 27.74 -7.17
CA LEU A 120 -38.64 28.12 -8.60
C LEU A 120 -40.04 27.97 -9.22
N ALA A 121 -40.77 26.89 -8.88
CA ALA A 121 -42.14 26.67 -9.35
C ALA A 121 -43.18 27.63 -8.71
N SER A 122 -42.81 28.32 -7.63
CA SER A 122 -43.61 29.37 -6.98
C SER A 122 -44.01 30.51 -7.92
N VAL A 123 -43.25 30.73 -8.99
CA VAL A 123 -43.51 31.79 -9.97
C VAL A 123 -44.88 31.57 -10.65
N GLU A 124 -45.35 30.32 -10.74
CA GLU A 124 -46.62 29.95 -11.37
C GLU A 124 -47.77 29.71 -10.37
N ASN A 125 -47.48 29.19 -9.16
CA ASN A 125 -48.52 28.91 -8.16
C ASN A 125 -48.01 28.93 -6.71
N LYS A 126 -48.08 30.12 -6.10
CA LYS A 126 -47.65 30.40 -4.73
C LYS A 126 -48.34 29.53 -3.66
N GLN A 127 -49.58 29.10 -3.88
CA GLN A 127 -50.34 28.32 -2.91
C GLN A 127 -49.92 26.84 -2.92
N LYS A 128 -49.60 26.32 -4.11
CA LYS A 128 -49.02 24.98 -4.29
C LYS A 128 -47.61 24.87 -3.69
N MET A 129 -46.80 25.93 -3.82
CA MET A 129 -45.49 26.02 -3.16
C MET A 129 -45.61 25.84 -1.63
N LYS A 130 -46.48 26.62 -0.98
CA LYS A 130 -46.66 26.55 0.48
C LYS A 130 -47.05 25.15 0.97
N LEU A 131 -47.98 24.50 0.27
CA LEU A 131 -48.38 23.12 0.57
C LEU A 131 -47.19 22.16 0.47
N ASN A 132 -46.36 22.28 -0.56
CA ASN A 132 -45.21 21.40 -0.75
C ASN A 132 -44.11 21.63 0.29
N LEU A 133 -43.83 22.88 0.67
CA LEU A 133 -42.88 23.19 1.75
C LEU A 133 -43.36 22.66 3.11
N SER A 134 -44.66 22.77 3.40
CA SER A 134 -45.22 22.23 4.65
C SER A 134 -45.08 20.71 4.78
N LYS A 135 -45.09 19.96 3.67
CA LYS A 135 -44.89 18.49 3.69
C LYS A 135 -43.47 18.10 4.10
N LEU A 136 -42.51 18.99 3.91
CA LEU A 136 -41.12 18.82 4.33
C LEU A 136 -40.85 19.40 5.73
N ASN A 137 -41.88 19.88 6.44
CA ASN A 137 -41.77 20.65 7.68
C ASN A 137 -40.91 21.92 7.55
N ILE A 138 -40.90 22.53 6.37
CA ILE A 138 -40.09 23.71 6.07
C ILE A 138 -40.97 24.96 6.09
N THR A 139 -40.49 26.02 6.73
CA THR A 139 -41.22 27.29 6.84
C THR A 139 -41.20 28.05 5.53
N ASP A 140 -42.34 28.65 5.16
CA ASP A 140 -42.59 29.44 3.94
C ASP A 140 -41.69 30.69 3.76
N LYS A 141 -40.79 30.95 4.72
CA LYS A 141 -39.92 32.14 4.77
C LYS A 141 -38.51 31.89 4.21
N ILE A 142 -38.19 30.67 3.81
CA ILE A 142 -36.87 30.36 3.23
C ILE A 142 -36.75 30.99 1.85
N GLY A 143 -35.72 31.82 1.67
CA GLY A 143 -35.35 32.43 0.40
C GLY A 143 -34.38 31.57 -0.41
N ILE A 144 -34.35 31.77 -1.73
CA ILE A 144 -33.47 31.00 -2.62
C ILE A 144 -31.99 31.27 -2.37
N ASP A 145 -31.66 32.49 -1.93
CA ASP A 145 -30.34 32.91 -1.47
C ASP A 145 -29.85 32.12 -0.26
N VAL A 146 -30.76 31.82 0.68
CA VAL A 146 -30.45 30.98 1.85
C VAL A 146 -30.19 29.55 1.41
N VAL A 147 -31.01 29.00 0.50
CA VAL A 147 -30.83 27.64 -0.03
C VAL A 147 -29.50 27.51 -0.78
N GLU A 148 -29.14 28.47 -1.62
CA GLU A 148 -27.89 28.48 -2.35
C GLU A 148 -26.67 28.52 -1.41
N LYS A 149 -26.74 29.35 -0.35
CA LYS A 149 -25.69 29.40 0.67
C LYS A 149 -25.55 28.08 1.41
N GLU A 150 -26.65 27.48 1.86
CA GLU A 150 -26.61 26.19 2.56
C GLU A 150 -26.12 25.05 1.67
N LEU A 151 -26.49 25.03 0.38
CA LEU A 151 -25.98 24.05 -0.59
C LEU A 151 -24.47 24.18 -0.79
N ASN A 152 -23.93 25.40 -0.86
CA ASN A 152 -22.50 25.64 -0.95
C ASN A 152 -21.76 25.15 0.32
N GLU A 153 -22.30 25.43 1.50
CA GLU A 153 -21.73 24.96 2.77
C GLU A 153 -21.76 23.42 2.88
N LEU A 154 -22.84 22.78 2.45
CA LEU A 154 -22.95 21.32 2.40
C LEU A 154 -21.96 20.71 1.39
N GLY A 155 -21.76 21.35 0.23
CA GLY A 155 -20.77 20.94 -0.76
C GLY A 155 -19.36 20.86 -0.15
N ILE A 156 -18.96 21.89 0.60
CA ILE A 156 -17.67 21.93 1.30
C ILE A 156 -17.60 20.81 2.35
N GLN A 157 -18.67 20.57 3.12
CA GLN A 157 -18.69 19.50 4.12
C GLN A 157 -18.58 18.11 3.49
N ILE A 158 -19.24 17.88 2.36
CA ILE A 158 -19.16 16.61 1.61
C ILE A 158 -17.73 16.40 1.09
N GLU A 159 -17.10 17.44 0.54
CA GLU A 159 -15.71 17.35 0.06
C GLU A 159 -14.76 16.99 1.21
N LEU A 160 -14.91 17.65 2.37
CA LEU A 160 -14.09 17.36 3.55
C LEU A 160 -14.26 15.93 4.06
N GLU A 161 -15.51 15.45 4.20
CA GLU A 161 -15.75 14.07 4.65
C GLU A 161 -15.36 13.02 3.59
N SER A 162 -15.43 13.36 2.30
CA SER A 162 -14.94 12.49 1.21
C SER A 162 -13.42 12.36 1.26
N ASN A 163 -12.70 13.46 1.44
CA ASN A 163 -11.24 13.45 1.63
C ASN A 163 -10.84 12.61 2.86
N ARG A 164 -11.63 12.71 3.96
CA ARG A 164 -11.44 11.88 5.15
C ARG A 164 -11.64 10.40 4.83
N TYR A 165 -12.72 10.05 4.13
CA TYR A 165 -13.02 8.69 3.70
C TYR A 165 -11.89 8.10 2.87
N GLU A 166 -11.41 8.81 1.85
CA GLU A 166 -10.30 8.36 0.99
C GLU A 166 -9.02 8.10 1.79
N ASN A 167 -8.70 8.96 2.76
CA ASN A 167 -7.55 8.77 3.63
C ASN A 167 -7.69 7.50 4.50
N ILE A 168 -8.89 7.19 4.99
CA ILE A 168 -9.15 5.95 5.75
C ILE A 168 -8.98 4.74 4.82
N VAL A 169 -9.55 4.78 3.60
CA VAL A 169 -9.37 3.72 2.59
C VAL A 169 -7.89 3.50 2.27
N PHE A 170 -7.11 4.57 2.12
CA PHE A 170 -5.67 4.47 1.91
C PHE A 170 -4.96 3.75 3.07
N LYS A 171 -5.30 4.09 4.33
CA LYS A 171 -4.76 3.41 5.52
C LYS A 171 -5.14 1.92 5.55
N VAL A 172 -6.40 1.59 5.25
CA VAL A 172 -6.88 0.21 5.15
C VAL A 172 -6.10 -0.56 4.08
N ASN A 173 -5.91 0.02 2.90
CA ASN A 173 -5.16 -0.62 1.82
C ASN A 173 -3.69 -0.85 2.22
N LYS A 174 -3.05 0.12 2.89
CA LYS A 174 -1.69 -0.05 3.42
C LYS A 174 -1.61 -1.17 4.46
N PHE A 175 -2.63 -1.30 5.31
CA PHE A 175 -2.74 -2.37 6.29
C PHE A 175 -2.88 -3.75 5.61
N ILE A 176 -3.79 -3.89 4.65
CA ILE A 176 -3.98 -5.10 3.84
C ILE A 176 -2.68 -5.51 3.13
N ASN A 177 -1.98 -4.56 2.49
CA ASN A 177 -0.73 -4.83 1.78
C ASN A 177 0.41 -5.30 2.69
N ARG A 178 0.43 -4.87 3.95
CA ARG A 178 1.40 -5.39 4.94
C ARG A 178 1.06 -6.82 5.33
N LEU A 179 -0.21 -7.14 5.45
CA LEU A 179 -0.68 -8.48 5.80
C LEU A 179 -0.43 -9.48 4.70
N SER A 180 -0.78 -9.15 3.46
CA SER A 180 -0.55 -10.03 2.31
C SER A 180 0.93 -10.38 2.18
N LYS A 181 1.84 -9.41 2.34
CA LYS A 181 3.29 -9.63 2.35
C LYS A 181 3.76 -10.55 3.49
N LYS A 182 3.11 -10.50 4.66
CA LYS A 182 3.43 -11.39 5.78
C LYS A 182 2.99 -12.82 5.48
N ILE A 183 1.75 -13.00 5.02
CA ILE A 183 1.19 -14.30 4.64
C ILE A 183 2.02 -14.96 3.55
N SER A 184 2.40 -14.23 2.49
CA SER A 184 3.23 -14.78 1.41
C SER A 184 4.64 -15.19 1.86
N LYS A 185 5.19 -14.56 2.91
CA LYS A 185 6.46 -14.98 3.51
C LYS A 185 6.31 -16.25 4.34
N GLU A 186 5.19 -16.42 5.04
CA GLU A 186 4.89 -17.62 5.83
C GLU A 186 4.58 -18.84 4.94
N GLU A 187 3.83 -18.66 3.84
CA GLU A 187 3.53 -19.73 2.88
C GLU A 187 4.76 -20.17 2.07
N GLY A 188 5.67 -19.23 1.74
CA GLY A 188 6.94 -19.55 1.08
C GLY A 188 7.91 -20.39 1.94
N ILE A 189 7.72 -20.41 3.26
CA ILE A 189 8.51 -21.22 4.20
C ILE A 189 7.93 -22.65 4.31
N CYS A 190 6.65 -22.85 3.98
CA CYS A 190 5.96 -24.14 4.16
C CYS A 190 6.29 -25.19 3.07
N PHE A 191 6.86 -24.79 1.92
CA PHE A 191 7.19 -25.70 0.81
C PHE A 191 8.63 -26.27 0.85
N GLN A 192 9.33 -26.23 1.98
CA GLN A 192 10.69 -26.77 2.13
C GLN A 192 10.83 -27.87 3.22
N LYS A 193 9.81 -28.70 3.43
CA LYS A 193 9.96 -29.94 4.21
C LYS A 193 9.99 -31.17 3.31
#